data_AF-A0A6P8J3N3-F1
#
_entry.id   AF-A0A6P8J3N3-F1
#
_cell.length_a   1.000
_cell.length_b   1.000
_cell.length_c   1.000
_cell.angle_alpha   90.00
_cell.angle_beta   90.00
_cell.angle_gamma   90.00
#
_symmetry.space_group_name_H-M   'P 1'
#
loop_
_entity.id
_entity.type
_entity.pdbx_description
1 polymer ?
#
loop_
_entity_poly.entity_id
_entity_poly.type
_entity_poly.pdbx_seq_one_letter_code
_entity_poly.pdbx_strand_id
1 'polypeptide(L)'
;MMMVKVTSKLLNSTCNTNKQTRKRKDICTQGIQPAGFAFQFNPALQPRTIVVLGCISKEADDTMVQRILHVLIVALSNYTDLVLIESAVMCLNRVQAILGKESKFHKAFFWVAIAVLQLSELSLYPCGLALLEQSLLTLDSHGAFETQSMQEALMAVRKEPLLEFHCKQMDHFVGVSFYGNFHFALMGHLVKGVYHPQATTAARAIRILNLMLDITSKHKQCRNKFAVTKENLAYLAALIPVSEDIRSRLKPGNTPETPEPMPLGHTSRSKIEITPGSTLSVDSRVSIVITPSQSPLADEAPPEGQAFEWPSECQHMLLDPGIVNDNHTQALLLTTLFLST
;
A
#
# COMPACT_ATOMS: atom_id res chain seq x y z
N MET A 1 -17.37 -4.17 10.79
CA MET A 1 -17.58 -2.97 11.64
C MET A 1 -16.40 -1.97 11.65
N MET A 2 -15.12 -2.38 11.72
CA MET A 2 -13.98 -1.44 11.70
C MET A 2 -13.82 -0.68 10.37
N MET A 3 -13.94 -1.36 9.23
CA MET A 3 -13.87 -0.71 7.91
C MET A 3 -14.97 0.33 7.71
N VAL A 4 -16.19 0.04 8.17
CA VAL A 4 -17.32 1.01 8.17
C VAL A 4 -16.94 2.28 8.92
N LYS A 5 -16.31 2.16 10.09
CA LYS A 5 -15.82 3.31 10.87
C LYS A 5 -14.70 4.05 10.16
N VAL A 6 -13.76 3.35 9.50
CA VAL A 6 -12.69 3.96 8.69
C VAL A 6 -13.27 4.73 7.50
N THR A 7 -14.15 4.11 6.70
CA THR A 7 -14.76 4.73 5.52
C THR A 7 -15.68 5.89 5.91
N SER A 8 -16.47 5.74 6.98
CA SER A 8 -17.30 6.83 7.52
C SER A 8 -16.47 7.98 8.07
N LYS A 9 -15.34 7.71 8.71
CA LYS A 9 -14.44 8.76 9.18
C LYS A 9 -13.64 9.39 8.05
N LEU A 10 -13.22 8.65 7.02
CA LEU A 10 -12.65 9.24 5.81
C LEU A 10 -13.64 10.21 5.15
N LEU A 11 -14.93 9.85 5.10
CA LEU A 11 -16.00 10.72 4.62
C LEU A 11 -16.12 11.99 5.48
N ASN A 12 -16.12 11.85 6.80
CA ASN A 12 -16.28 12.97 7.75
C ASN A 12 -15.04 13.87 7.87
N SER A 13 -13.83 13.31 7.86
CA SER A 13 -12.55 14.03 7.86
C SER A 13 -12.42 14.92 6.64
N THR A 14 -12.79 14.34 5.50
CA THR A 14 -12.84 15.04 4.23
C THR A 14 -13.94 16.12 4.26
N CYS A 15 -14.99 15.98 5.08
CA CYS A 15 -16.04 16.98 5.25
C CYS A 15 -15.67 18.13 6.23
N ASN A 16 -14.91 17.85 7.29
CA ASN A 16 -14.70 18.78 8.41
C ASN A 16 -13.70 19.91 8.12
N THR A 17 -12.95 19.81 7.02
CA THR A 17 -12.09 20.89 6.50
C THR A 17 -12.87 22.03 5.83
N ASN A 18 -14.20 21.99 5.80
CA ASN A 18 -15.00 22.94 5.03
C ASN A 18 -16.22 23.49 5.79
N LYS A 19 -15.98 24.14 6.95
CA LYS A 19 -16.95 25.08 7.53
C LYS A 19 -16.84 26.48 6.91
N GLN A 20 -16.45 26.61 5.65
CA GLN A 20 -16.55 27.89 4.95
C GLN A 20 -16.52 27.69 3.44
N THR A 21 -17.63 27.28 2.81
CA THR A 21 -18.02 27.80 1.49
C THR A 21 -19.38 27.27 0.99
N ARG A 22 -20.27 28.24 0.77
CA ARG A 22 -21.24 28.40 -0.34
C ARG A 22 -22.56 27.63 -0.37
N LYS A 23 -23.61 28.45 -0.14
CA LYS A 23 -25.00 28.27 -0.58
C LYS A 23 -25.13 28.26 -2.11
N ARG A 24 -26.10 27.44 -2.57
CA ARG A 24 -27.09 27.63 -3.66
C ARG A 24 -26.78 27.13 -5.09
N LYS A 25 -27.90 26.66 -5.71
CA LYS A 25 -28.26 26.37 -7.12
C LYS A 25 -28.05 24.92 -7.59
N ASP A 26 -28.96 24.25 -8.29
CA ASP A 26 -30.31 24.57 -8.81
C ASP A 26 -31.12 23.28 -9.04
N ILE A 27 -32.44 23.47 -9.11
CA ILE A 27 -33.49 22.51 -9.47
C ILE A 27 -33.53 22.32 -11.01
N CYS A 28 -34.07 21.17 -11.44
CA CYS A 28 -34.64 20.84 -12.76
C CYS A 28 -33.75 20.10 -13.78
N THR A 29 -33.93 18.78 -13.88
CA THR A 29 -34.29 18.12 -15.16
C THR A 29 -34.99 16.79 -14.87
N GLN A 30 -36.29 16.71 -15.21
CA GLN A 30 -37.06 15.47 -15.23
C GLN A 30 -36.70 14.67 -16.48
N GLY A 31 -35.99 13.57 -16.24
CA GLY A 31 -35.71 12.49 -17.17
C GLY A 31 -35.08 11.41 -16.29
N ILE A 32 -35.68 10.22 -16.24
CA ILE A 32 -35.35 9.07 -15.37
C ILE A 32 -33.95 9.24 -14.76
N GLN A 33 -33.87 9.77 -13.54
CA GLN A 33 -32.60 10.15 -12.91
C GLN A 33 -31.98 8.86 -12.34
N PRO A 34 -30.95 8.26 -12.96
CA PRO A 34 -30.30 7.06 -12.43
C PRO A 34 -29.69 7.34 -11.05
N ALA A 35 -29.32 8.59 -10.78
CA ALA A 35 -28.89 9.02 -9.45
C ALA A 35 -29.98 8.84 -8.38
N GLY A 36 -31.27 9.05 -8.69
CA GLY A 36 -32.36 8.83 -7.75
C GLY A 36 -32.54 7.35 -7.40
N PHE A 37 -32.42 6.47 -8.40
CA PHE A 37 -32.57 5.01 -8.23
C PHE A 37 -31.32 4.34 -7.65
N ALA A 38 -30.10 4.85 -7.94
CA ALA A 38 -28.85 4.28 -7.43
C ALA A 38 -28.72 4.37 -5.90
N PHE A 39 -29.32 5.39 -5.31
CA PHE A 39 -29.21 5.67 -3.87
C PHE A 39 -30.47 5.29 -3.08
N GLN A 40 -31.52 4.82 -3.77
CA GLN A 40 -32.67 4.19 -3.11
C GLN A 40 -32.35 2.72 -2.84
N PHE A 41 -32.62 2.27 -1.62
CA PHE A 41 -32.35 0.90 -1.21
C PHE A 41 -33.28 -0.06 -1.98
N ASN A 42 -32.71 -0.78 -2.93
CA ASN A 42 -33.35 -1.88 -3.64
C ASN A 42 -32.28 -2.94 -3.93
N PRO A 43 -32.09 -3.95 -3.07
CA PRO A 43 -31.00 -4.93 -3.19
C PRO A 43 -30.88 -5.59 -4.57
N ALA A 44 -32.00 -5.79 -5.27
CA ALA A 44 -32.01 -6.42 -6.59
C ALA A 44 -31.47 -5.52 -7.72
N LEU A 45 -31.66 -4.20 -7.61
CA LEU A 45 -31.34 -3.24 -8.69
C LEU A 45 -30.19 -2.30 -8.34
N GLN A 46 -29.90 -2.12 -7.07
CA GLN A 46 -28.94 -1.13 -6.58
C GLN A 46 -27.51 -1.38 -7.11
N PRO A 47 -26.96 -2.62 -7.09
CA PRO A 47 -25.62 -2.86 -7.64
C PRO A 47 -25.53 -2.47 -9.13
N ARG A 48 -26.54 -2.88 -9.93
CA ARG A 48 -26.60 -2.58 -11.37
C ARG A 48 -26.70 -1.09 -11.64
N THR A 49 -27.57 -0.38 -10.91
CA THR A 49 -27.78 1.06 -11.09
C THR A 49 -26.52 1.85 -10.73
N ILE A 50 -25.77 1.42 -9.71
CA ILE A 50 -24.51 2.05 -9.31
C ILE A 50 -23.42 1.88 -10.39
N VAL A 51 -23.31 0.70 -11.00
CA VAL A 51 -22.38 0.50 -12.12
C VAL A 51 -22.76 1.40 -13.30
N VAL A 52 -24.05 1.42 -13.65
CA VAL A 52 -24.56 2.27 -14.75
C VAL A 52 -24.28 3.74 -14.48
N LEU A 53 -24.49 4.21 -13.25
CA LEU A 53 -24.18 5.58 -12.83
C LEU A 53 -22.71 5.94 -13.15
N GLY A 54 -21.75 5.09 -12.79
CA GLY A 54 -20.34 5.32 -13.12
C GLY A 54 -20.02 5.26 -14.61
N CYS A 55 -20.82 4.57 -15.41
CA CYS A 55 -20.64 4.46 -16.86
C CYS A 55 -21.19 5.65 -17.65
N ILE A 56 -22.31 6.22 -17.21
CA ILE A 56 -23.01 7.30 -17.94
C ILE A 56 -22.59 8.70 -17.47
N SER A 57 -22.05 8.82 -16.25
CA SER A 57 -21.60 10.11 -15.73
C SER A 57 -20.42 10.63 -16.55
N LYS A 58 -20.52 11.89 -16.96
CA LYS A 58 -19.48 12.61 -17.72
C LYS A 58 -18.60 13.46 -16.82
N GLU A 59 -19.16 13.92 -15.72
CA GLU A 59 -18.51 14.74 -14.70
C GLU A 59 -18.94 14.22 -13.33
N ALA A 60 -18.09 14.38 -12.33
CA ALA A 60 -18.41 14.05 -10.95
C ALA A 60 -18.04 15.20 -10.01
N ASP A 61 -18.86 15.36 -8.98
CA ASP A 61 -18.61 16.26 -7.87
C ASP A 61 -18.36 15.49 -6.57
N ASP A 62 -17.93 16.22 -5.54
CA ASP A 62 -17.70 15.67 -4.21
C ASP A 62 -18.99 15.02 -3.64
N THR A 63 -20.17 15.56 -3.95
CA THR A 63 -21.46 15.01 -3.50
C THR A 63 -21.71 13.61 -4.03
N MET A 64 -21.42 13.37 -5.31
CA MET A 64 -21.55 12.06 -5.94
C MET A 64 -20.63 11.04 -5.27
N VAL A 65 -19.36 11.41 -5.01
CA VAL A 65 -18.41 10.57 -4.29
C VAL A 65 -18.92 10.22 -2.90
N GLN A 66 -19.41 11.22 -2.15
CA GLN A 66 -19.97 11.01 -0.81
C GLN A 66 -21.14 10.03 -0.81
N ARG A 67 -22.04 10.13 -1.78
CA ARG A 67 -23.20 9.21 -1.89
C ARG A 67 -22.76 7.78 -2.20
N ILE A 68 -21.79 7.59 -3.09
CA ILE A 68 -21.27 6.24 -3.39
C ILE A 68 -20.55 5.65 -2.18
N LEU A 69 -19.74 6.46 -1.47
CA LEU A 69 -19.10 6.05 -0.21
C LEU A 69 -20.14 5.69 0.85
N HIS A 70 -21.24 6.42 0.95
CA HIS A 70 -22.33 6.08 1.86
C HIS A 70 -22.95 4.72 1.53
N VAL A 71 -23.21 4.42 0.24
CA VAL A 71 -23.68 3.08 -0.16
C VAL A 71 -22.66 2.00 0.23
N LEU A 72 -21.37 2.24 0.00
CA LEU A 72 -20.31 1.32 0.38
C LEU A 72 -20.29 1.07 1.90
N ILE A 73 -20.44 2.11 2.72
CA ILE A 73 -20.53 2.02 4.19
C ILE A 73 -21.72 1.15 4.61
N VAL A 74 -22.89 1.36 4.02
CA VAL A 74 -24.10 0.56 4.32
C VAL A 74 -23.90 -0.90 3.93
N ALA A 75 -23.35 -1.15 2.74
CA ALA A 75 -23.07 -2.50 2.27
C ALA A 75 -22.05 -3.24 3.18
N LEU A 76 -21.01 -2.54 3.62
CA LEU A 76 -20.00 -3.07 4.55
C LEU A 76 -20.52 -3.25 5.99
N SER A 77 -21.57 -2.52 6.38
CA SER A 77 -22.18 -2.67 7.71
C SER A 77 -22.97 -3.96 7.81
N ASN A 78 -23.65 -4.32 6.74
CA ASN A 78 -24.43 -5.55 6.67
C ASN A 78 -23.56 -6.75 6.29
N TYR A 79 -22.46 -6.53 5.55
CA TYR A 79 -21.57 -7.58 5.01
C TYR A 79 -22.31 -8.70 4.26
N THR A 80 -23.53 -8.43 3.79
CA THR A 80 -24.40 -9.43 3.16
C THR A 80 -24.33 -9.41 1.64
N ASP A 81 -23.82 -8.31 1.05
CA ASP A 81 -23.90 -8.07 -0.39
C ASP A 81 -22.53 -7.66 -0.97
N LEU A 82 -21.70 -8.67 -1.26
CA LEU A 82 -20.41 -8.47 -1.91
C LEU A 82 -20.55 -7.87 -3.32
N VAL A 83 -21.66 -8.12 -4.01
CA VAL A 83 -21.93 -7.59 -5.35
C VAL A 83 -22.17 -6.07 -5.29
N LEU A 84 -22.87 -5.59 -4.26
CA LEU A 84 -23.05 -4.16 -4.02
C LEU A 84 -21.73 -3.47 -3.67
N ILE A 85 -20.89 -4.11 -2.84
CA ILE A 85 -19.56 -3.61 -2.48
C ILE A 85 -18.70 -3.50 -3.76
N GLU A 86 -18.61 -4.58 -4.55
CA GLU A 86 -17.88 -4.61 -5.81
C GLU A 86 -18.36 -3.51 -6.77
N SER A 87 -19.69 -3.40 -6.95
CA SER A 87 -20.31 -2.39 -7.82
C SER A 87 -19.99 -0.96 -7.38
N ALA A 88 -20.04 -0.68 -6.08
CA ALA A 88 -19.68 0.62 -5.53
C ALA A 88 -18.19 0.93 -5.77
N VAL A 89 -17.28 -0.03 -5.53
CA VAL A 89 -15.85 0.14 -5.77
C VAL A 89 -15.55 0.37 -7.25
N MET A 90 -16.19 -0.38 -8.15
CA MET A 90 -16.07 -0.17 -9.60
C MET A 90 -16.58 1.22 -10.02
N CYS A 91 -17.70 1.68 -9.44
CA CYS A 91 -18.23 3.01 -9.70
C CYS A 91 -17.27 4.10 -9.23
N LEU A 92 -16.71 3.98 -8.02
CA LEU A 92 -15.68 4.89 -7.52
C LEU A 92 -14.47 4.94 -8.44
N ASN A 93 -14.03 3.79 -8.96
CA ASN A 93 -12.91 3.73 -9.89
C ASN A 93 -13.17 4.53 -11.19
N ARG A 94 -14.41 4.49 -11.71
CA ARG A 94 -14.79 5.30 -12.87
C ARG A 94 -14.91 6.78 -12.52
N VAL A 95 -15.49 7.10 -11.37
CA VAL A 95 -15.67 8.47 -10.89
C VAL A 95 -14.32 9.19 -10.71
N GLN A 96 -13.27 8.48 -10.29
CA GLN A 96 -11.91 9.05 -10.19
C GLN A 96 -11.44 9.74 -11.47
N ALA A 97 -11.76 9.19 -12.64
CA ALA A 97 -11.29 9.70 -13.93
C ALA A 97 -12.02 10.98 -14.38
N ILE A 98 -13.22 11.24 -13.84
CA ILE A 98 -14.09 12.37 -14.22
C ILE A 98 -14.27 13.39 -13.09
N LEU A 99 -13.58 13.18 -11.97
CA LEU A 99 -13.60 14.07 -10.81
C LEU A 99 -12.57 15.19 -11.00
N GLY A 100 -12.96 16.43 -10.69
CA GLY A 100 -12.06 17.59 -10.80
C GLY A 100 -10.77 17.43 -10.00
N LYS A 101 -9.65 17.96 -10.51
CA LYS A 101 -8.32 17.85 -9.89
C LYS A 101 -8.25 18.42 -8.46
N GLU A 102 -9.07 19.44 -8.19
CA GLU A 102 -9.17 20.10 -6.88
C GLU A 102 -9.91 19.27 -5.82
N SER A 103 -10.47 18.12 -6.20
CA SER A 103 -11.20 17.29 -5.23
C SER A 103 -10.27 16.71 -4.18
N LYS A 104 -10.66 16.91 -2.93
CA LYS A 104 -10.04 16.34 -1.73
C LYS A 104 -10.12 14.81 -1.66
N PHE A 105 -10.98 14.17 -2.45
CA PHE A 105 -11.16 12.71 -2.41
C PHE A 105 -10.05 11.91 -3.11
N HIS A 106 -9.21 12.54 -3.94
CA HIS A 106 -8.15 11.84 -4.69
C HIS A 106 -7.24 10.99 -3.80
N LYS A 107 -6.79 11.55 -2.67
CA LYS A 107 -5.97 10.80 -1.69
C LYS A 107 -6.79 9.79 -0.88
N ALA A 108 -8.10 10.01 -0.70
CA ALA A 108 -8.96 9.10 0.03
C ALA A 108 -9.22 7.81 -0.76
N PHE A 109 -9.29 7.86 -2.10
CA PHE A 109 -9.48 6.66 -2.93
C PHE A 109 -8.39 5.61 -2.75
N PHE A 110 -7.14 6.04 -2.58
CA PHE A 110 -6.04 5.15 -2.22
C PHE A 110 -6.37 4.35 -0.97
N TRP A 111 -6.80 5.02 0.11
CA TRP A 111 -7.11 4.35 1.37
C TRP A 111 -8.39 3.52 1.34
N VAL A 112 -9.39 3.93 0.55
CA VAL A 112 -10.57 3.10 0.29
C VAL A 112 -10.15 1.80 -0.42
N ALA A 113 -9.23 1.88 -1.39
CA ALA A 113 -8.71 0.70 -2.07
C ALA A 113 -7.98 -0.24 -1.09
N ILE A 114 -7.08 0.29 -0.25
CA ILE A 114 -6.40 -0.50 0.79
C ILE A 114 -7.41 -1.17 1.73
N ALA A 115 -8.42 -0.43 2.18
CA ALA A 115 -9.45 -0.98 3.06
C ALA A 115 -10.22 -2.14 2.39
N VAL A 116 -10.51 -2.05 1.09
CA VAL A 116 -11.14 -3.16 0.32
C VAL A 116 -10.20 -4.36 0.23
N LEU A 117 -8.90 -4.15 -0.01
CA LEU A 117 -7.92 -5.25 -0.02
C LEU A 117 -7.74 -5.91 1.36
N GLN A 118 -7.97 -5.17 2.45
CA GLN A 118 -7.89 -5.67 3.82
C GLN A 118 -9.07 -6.58 4.19
N LEU A 119 -10.20 -6.51 3.48
CA LEU A 119 -11.33 -7.46 3.66
C LEU A 119 -10.93 -8.91 3.36
N SER A 120 -9.86 -9.11 2.58
CA SER A 120 -9.35 -10.44 2.21
C SER A 120 -10.39 -11.31 1.47
N GLU A 121 -11.38 -10.68 0.83
CA GLU A 121 -12.35 -11.34 -0.05
C GLU A 121 -11.78 -11.48 -1.46
N LEU A 122 -11.74 -12.72 -1.96
CA LEU A 122 -11.15 -13.04 -3.26
C LEU A 122 -11.84 -12.32 -4.42
N SER A 123 -13.18 -12.21 -4.37
CA SER A 123 -13.99 -11.55 -5.40
C SER A 123 -13.79 -10.03 -5.45
N LEU A 124 -13.42 -9.39 -4.32
CA LEU A 124 -13.23 -7.95 -4.23
C LEU A 124 -11.80 -7.49 -4.58
N TYR A 125 -10.84 -8.43 -4.58
CA TYR A 125 -9.45 -8.13 -4.89
C TYR A 125 -9.25 -7.45 -6.26
N PRO A 126 -9.86 -7.94 -7.35
CA PRO A 126 -9.69 -7.36 -8.68
C PRO A 126 -10.14 -5.89 -8.76
N CYS A 127 -11.29 -5.54 -8.17
CA CYS A 127 -11.80 -4.17 -8.17
C CYS A 127 -11.02 -3.28 -7.19
N GLY A 128 -10.58 -3.81 -6.05
CA GLY A 128 -9.72 -3.10 -5.10
C GLY A 128 -8.37 -2.71 -5.71
N LEU A 129 -7.70 -3.64 -6.42
CA LEU A 129 -6.46 -3.35 -7.14
C LEU A 129 -6.68 -2.37 -8.29
N ALA A 130 -7.81 -2.44 -9.00
CA ALA A 130 -8.12 -1.47 -10.06
C ALA A 130 -8.27 -0.06 -9.50
N LEU A 131 -8.99 0.09 -8.38
CA LEU A 131 -9.14 1.37 -7.68
C LEU A 131 -7.78 1.91 -7.20
N LEU A 132 -6.92 1.03 -6.67
CA LEU A 132 -5.58 1.38 -6.22
C LEU A 132 -4.70 1.85 -7.38
N GLU A 133 -4.60 1.07 -8.46
CA GLU A 133 -3.83 1.39 -9.68
C GLU A 133 -4.23 2.76 -10.20
N GLN A 134 -5.54 2.99 -10.37
CA GLN A 134 -6.05 4.27 -10.86
C GLN A 134 -5.75 5.43 -9.90
N SER A 135 -5.90 5.22 -8.58
CA SER A 135 -5.62 6.27 -7.59
C SER A 135 -4.16 6.74 -7.61
N LEU A 136 -3.22 5.79 -7.77
CA LEU A 136 -1.79 6.08 -7.85
C LEU A 136 -1.44 6.84 -9.14
N LEU A 137 -1.98 6.39 -10.28
CA LEU A 137 -1.78 7.06 -11.57
C LEU A 137 -2.34 8.48 -11.56
N THR A 138 -3.56 8.66 -11.05
CA THR A 138 -4.19 9.98 -10.94
C THR A 138 -3.38 10.91 -10.04
N LEU A 139 -2.95 10.45 -8.87
CA LEU A 139 -2.13 11.26 -7.95
C LEU A 139 -0.75 11.62 -8.54
N ASP A 140 -0.08 10.68 -9.22
CA ASP A 140 1.19 10.93 -9.91
C ASP A 140 1.00 11.98 -11.02
N SER A 141 -0.07 11.87 -11.82
CA SER A 141 -0.41 12.82 -12.88
C SER A 141 -0.76 14.23 -12.37
N HIS A 142 -1.21 14.34 -11.13
CA HIS A 142 -1.49 15.61 -10.45
C HIS A 142 -0.26 16.20 -9.75
N GLY A 143 0.91 15.57 -9.87
CA GLY A 143 2.13 16.03 -9.21
C GLY A 143 2.12 15.87 -7.69
N ALA A 144 1.25 15.01 -7.14
CA ALA A 144 1.06 14.89 -5.69
C ALA A 144 2.32 14.40 -4.94
N PHE A 145 3.29 13.83 -5.68
CA PHE A 145 4.54 13.25 -5.16
C PHE A 145 5.80 14.04 -5.58
N GLU A 146 5.63 15.21 -6.22
CA GLU A 146 6.77 16.04 -6.65
C GLU A 146 7.43 16.74 -5.46
N THR A 147 6.62 17.26 -4.53
CA THR A 147 7.10 18.10 -3.42
C THR A 147 7.40 17.33 -2.13
N GLN A 148 6.82 16.14 -1.97
CA GLN A 148 6.95 15.30 -0.80
C GLN A 148 6.89 13.82 -1.20
N SER A 149 7.40 12.94 -0.36
CA SER A 149 7.35 11.51 -0.65
C SER A 149 5.91 11.00 -0.71
N MET A 150 5.65 9.91 -1.45
CA MET A 150 4.33 9.29 -1.48
C MET A 150 3.84 8.92 -0.09
N GLN A 151 4.73 8.38 0.76
CA GLN A 151 4.43 8.03 2.14
C GLN A 151 3.89 9.26 2.88
N GLU A 152 4.58 10.40 2.82
CA GLU A 152 4.14 11.64 3.50
C GLU A 152 2.80 12.12 2.94
N ALA A 153 2.66 12.16 1.61
CA ALA A 153 1.45 12.64 0.94
C ALA A 153 0.20 11.85 1.32
N LEU A 154 0.31 10.52 1.40
CA LEU A 154 -0.80 9.61 1.68
C LEU A 154 -1.04 9.45 3.18
N MET A 155 0.03 9.33 3.99
CA MET A 155 -0.10 9.21 5.44
C MET A 155 -0.68 10.47 6.08
N ALA A 156 -0.54 11.65 5.45
CA ALA A 156 -1.20 12.87 5.90
C ALA A 156 -2.73 12.71 6.07
N VAL A 157 -3.39 11.90 5.23
CA VAL A 157 -4.83 11.63 5.36
C VAL A 157 -5.16 10.89 6.66
N ARG A 158 -4.27 10.01 7.12
CA ARG A 158 -4.47 9.19 8.33
C ARG A 158 -4.06 9.89 9.63
N LYS A 159 -3.44 11.06 9.58
CA LYS A 159 -3.01 11.83 10.77
C LYS A 159 -4.17 12.43 11.56
N GLU A 160 -5.41 12.34 11.08
CA GLU A 160 -6.56 12.77 11.86
C GLU A 160 -6.74 11.84 13.08
N PRO A 161 -6.71 12.35 14.33
CA PRO A 161 -6.66 11.51 15.54
C PRO A 161 -7.81 10.50 15.65
N LEU A 162 -9.00 10.88 15.18
CA LEU A 162 -10.19 10.03 15.21
C LEU A 162 -10.11 8.87 14.20
N LEU A 163 -9.42 9.06 13.08
CA LEU A 163 -9.23 8.09 12.01
C LEU A 163 -8.05 7.16 12.32
N GLU A 164 -6.96 7.69 12.86
CA GLU A 164 -5.72 6.99 13.18
C GLU A 164 -5.96 5.69 13.96
N PHE A 165 -6.74 5.74 15.04
CA PHE A 165 -7.02 4.57 15.87
C PHE A 165 -7.73 3.45 15.09
N HIS A 166 -8.64 3.80 14.19
CA HIS A 166 -9.37 2.82 13.39
C HIS A 166 -8.48 2.22 12.29
N CYS A 167 -7.64 3.05 11.66
CA CYS A 167 -6.66 2.58 10.70
C CYS A 167 -5.64 1.63 11.34
N LYS A 168 -5.11 1.97 12.52
CA LYS A 168 -4.16 1.11 13.26
C LYS A 168 -4.75 -0.26 13.60
N GLN A 169 -6.00 -0.31 14.06
CA GLN A 169 -6.66 -1.59 14.33
C GLN A 169 -6.86 -2.43 13.07
N MET A 170 -7.26 -1.79 11.96
CA MET A 170 -7.46 -2.47 10.69
C MET A 170 -6.14 -3.01 10.11
N ASP A 171 -5.07 -2.23 10.21
CA ASP A 171 -3.73 -2.65 9.81
C ASP A 171 -3.22 -3.81 10.68
N HIS A 172 -3.44 -3.75 12.00
CA HIS A 172 -3.09 -4.81 12.94
C HIS A 172 -3.81 -6.13 12.61
N PHE A 173 -5.10 -6.07 12.27
CA PHE A 173 -5.90 -7.25 11.91
C PHE A 173 -5.33 -8.02 10.72
N VAL A 174 -4.72 -7.32 9.76
CA VAL A 174 -4.08 -7.95 8.59
C VAL A 174 -2.57 -8.18 8.76
N GLY A 175 -2.02 -7.88 9.94
CA GLY A 175 -0.61 -8.10 10.28
C GLY A 175 0.37 -7.12 9.63
N VAL A 176 -0.06 -5.88 9.35
CA VAL A 176 0.80 -4.84 8.74
C VAL A 176 0.83 -3.56 9.59
N SER A 177 1.78 -2.67 9.31
CA SER A 177 1.82 -1.35 9.94
C SER A 177 2.27 -0.28 8.95
N PHE A 178 1.33 0.52 8.46
CA PHE A 178 1.65 1.66 7.58
C PHE A 178 2.40 2.78 8.33
N TYR A 179 2.27 2.86 9.66
CA TYR A 179 3.06 3.76 10.49
C TYR A 179 4.50 3.28 10.70
N GLY A 180 4.71 1.96 10.80
CA GLY A 180 6.05 1.38 10.95
C GLY A 180 6.83 1.38 9.64
N ASN A 181 6.24 0.84 8.58
CA ASN A 181 6.83 0.87 7.25
C ASN A 181 5.74 0.90 6.16
N PHE A 182 5.51 2.08 5.60
CA PHE A 182 4.51 2.29 4.55
C PHE A 182 4.70 1.35 3.34
N HIS A 183 5.95 1.22 2.87
CA HIS A 183 6.26 0.50 1.64
C HIS A 183 6.08 -1.02 1.80
N PHE A 184 6.53 -1.59 2.92
CA PHE A 184 6.32 -3.01 3.21
C PHE A 184 4.86 -3.33 3.52
N ALA A 185 4.15 -2.45 4.22
CA ALA A 185 2.72 -2.62 4.46
C ALA A 185 1.93 -2.66 3.14
N LEU A 186 2.21 -1.74 2.21
CA LEU A 186 1.59 -1.75 0.89
C LEU A 186 1.98 -3.00 0.08
N MET A 187 3.26 -3.35 0.07
CA MET A 187 3.77 -4.55 -0.60
C MET A 187 3.06 -5.83 -0.14
N GLY A 188 2.79 -5.98 1.17
CA GLY A 188 2.08 -7.14 1.70
C GLY A 188 0.69 -7.35 1.09
N HIS A 189 -0.02 -6.27 0.75
CA HIS A 189 -1.28 -6.36 0.02
C HIS A 189 -1.05 -6.68 -1.45
N LEU A 190 -0.07 -6.05 -2.10
CA LEU A 190 0.21 -6.31 -3.51
C LEU A 190 0.65 -7.76 -3.77
N VAL A 191 1.44 -8.36 -2.88
CA VAL A 191 1.87 -9.76 -3.00
C VAL A 191 0.68 -10.73 -2.99
N LYS A 192 -0.32 -10.50 -2.14
CA LYS A 192 -1.56 -11.29 -2.19
C LYS A 192 -2.23 -11.21 -3.57
N GLY A 193 -2.17 -10.04 -4.20
CA GLY A 193 -2.62 -9.84 -5.58
C GLY A 193 -1.79 -10.58 -6.63
N VAL A 194 -0.46 -10.62 -6.47
CA VAL A 194 0.46 -11.32 -7.38
C VAL A 194 0.15 -12.82 -7.41
N TYR A 195 -0.22 -13.42 -6.29
CA TYR A 195 -0.59 -14.83 -6.17
C TYR A 195 -2.09 -15.09 -6.36
N HIS A 196 -2.84 -14.12 -6.89
CA HIS A 196 -4.26 -14.28 -7.13
C HIS A 196 -4.54 -15.34 -8.23
N PRO A 197 -5.56 -16.20 -8.09
CA PRO A 197 -5.86 -17.27 -9.07
C PRO A 197 -6.17 -16.75 -10.48
N GLN A 198 -6.76 -15.57 -10.58
CA GLN A 198 -6.99 -14.90 -11.87
C GLN A 198 -5.71 -14.21 -12.36
N ALA A 199 -5.18 -14.68 -13.50
CA ALA A 199 -3.96 -14.14 -14.10
C ALA A 199 -4.02 -12.63 -14.41
N THR A 200 -5.19 -12.10 -14.76
CA THR A 200 -5.39 -10.66 -15.01
C THR A 200 -5.18 -9.82 -13.75
N THR A 201 -5.61 -10.33 -12.60
CA THR A 201 -5.44 -9.70 -11.28
C THR A 201 -3.99 -9.79 -10.82
N ALA A 202 -3.35 -10.96 -11.01
CA ALA A 202 -1.92 -11.12 -10.78
C ALA A 202 -1.08 -10.14 -11.60
N ALA A 203 -1.34 -10.05 -12.91
CA ALA A 203 -0.68 -9.10 -13.79
C ALA A 203 -0.90 -7.64 -13.35
N ARG A 204 -2.10 -7.30 -12.84
CA ARG A 204 -2.39 -5.97 -12.29
C ARG A 204 -1.55 -5.68 -11.06
N ALA A 205 -1.43 -6.60 -10.12
CA ALA A 205 -0.60 -6.42 -8.93
C ALA A 205 0.89 -6.19 -9.30
N ILE A 206 1.41 -6.96 -10.27
CA ILE A 206 2.78 -6.79 -10.79
C ILE A 206 2.96 -5.40 -11.43
N ARG A 207 1.98 -4.93 -12.22
CA ARG A 207 2.03 -3.56 -12.77
C ARG A 207 2.05 -2.49 -11.68
N ILE A 208 1.23 -2.65 -10.64
CA ILE A 208 1.23 -1.70 -9.51
C ILE A 208 2.58 -1.72 -8.79
N LEU A 209 3.19 -2.89 -8.57
CA LEU A 209 4.55 -2.98 -7.99
C LEU A 209 5.59 -2.22 -8.81
N ASN A 210 5.53 -2.31 -10.15
CA ASN A 210 6.40 -1.54 -11.04
C ASN A 210 6.09 -0.03 -10.99
N LEU A 211 4.82 0.35 -10.97
CA LEU A 211 4.40 1.75 -10.80
C LEU A 211 4.94 2.34 -9.50
N MET A 212 4.87 1.58 -8.40
CA MET A 212 5.42 1.97 -7.11
C MET A 212 6.93 2.16 -7.13
N LEU A 213 7.66 1.28 -7.83
CA LEU A 213 9.10 1.41 -8.04
C LEU A 213 9.43 2.68 -8.84
N ASP A 214 8.67 2.95 -9.90
CA ASP A 214 8.84 4.13 -10.74
C ASP A 214 8.58 5.42 -9.95
N ILE A 215 7.44 5.54 -9.24
CA ILE A 215 7.12 6.74 -8.45
C ILE A 215 8.18 7.00 -7.37
N THR A 216 8.61 5.96 -6.65
CA THR A 216 9.63 6.07 -5.60
C THR A 216 10.97 6.55 -6.18
N SER A 217 11.33 6.11 -7.39
CA SER A 217 12.58 6.52 -8.05
C SER A 217 12.56 7.96 -8.57
N LYS A 218 11.41 8.42 -9.10
CA LYS A 218 11.21 9.79 -9.59
C LYS A 218 11.43 10.81 -8.47
N HIS A 219 10.84 10.56 -7.30
CA HIS A 219 10.90 11.49 -6.17
C HIS A 219 12.32 11.81 -5.72
N LYS A 220 13.26 10.85 -5.81
CA LYS A 220 14.67 11.06 -5.40
C LYS A 220 15.59 11.50 -6.54
N GLN A 221 15.05 11.81 -7.73
CA GLN A 221 15.85 12.06 -8.94
C GLN A 221 16.90 10.97 -9.19
N CYS A 222 16.61 9.72 -8.78
CA CYS A 222 17.52 8.61 -8.95
C CYS A 222 17.45 8.14 -10.41
N ARG A 223 18.55 8.32 -11.15
CA ARG A 223 18.65 7.92 -12.57
C ARG A 223 18.53 6.40 -12.77
N ASN A 224 18.79 5.62 -11.72
CA ASN A 224 18.65 4.17 -11.72
C ASN A 224 17.61 3.72 -10.67
N LYS A 225 16.40 3.37 -11.13
CA LYS A 225 15.32 2.87 -10.27
C LYS A 225 15.63 1.54 -9.56
N PHE A 226 16.63 0.80 -10.05
CA PHE A 226 17.09 -0.46 -9.47
C PHE A 226 18.17 -0.28 -8.39
N ALA A 227 18.64 0.95 -8.17
CA ALA A 227 19.49 1.24 -7.02
C ALA A 227 18.69 0.97 -5.73
N VAL A 228 19.17 0.04 -4.91
CA VAL A 228 18.45 -0.42 -3.72
C VAL A 228 18.47 0.68 -2.66
N THR A 229 17.29 1.06 -2.19
CA THR A 229 17.04 2.04 -1.12
C THR A 229 16.05 1.46 -0.11
N LYS A 230 15.96 2.05 1.08
CA LYS A 230 14.99 1.61 2.11
C LYS A 230 13.52 1.67 1.64
N GLU A 231 13.19 2.56 0.70
CA GLU A 231 11.82 2.81 0.23
C GLU A 231 11.43 1.89 -0.95
N ASN A 232 12.35 1.61 -1.87
CA ASN A 232 12.06 0.75 -3.03
C ASN A 232 12.37 -0.75 -2.78
N LEU A 233 13.08 -1.08 -1.70
CA LEU A 233 13.44 -2.46 -1.35
C LEU A 233 12.22 -3.38 -1.28
N ALA A 234 11.11 -2.91 -0.71
CA ALA A 234 9.88 -3.70 -0.60
C ALA A 234 9.38 -4.14 -1.98
N TYR A 235 9.34 -3.22 -2.95
CA TYR A 235 8.84 -3.49 -4.29
C TYR A 235 9.82 -4.32 -5.12
N LEU A 236 11.13 -4.08 -4.99
CA LEU A 236 12.15 -4.91 -5.62
C LEU A 236 12.08 -6.35 -5.11
N ALA A 237 11.98 -6.55 -3.79
CA ALA A 237 11.86 -7.87 -3.17
C ALA A 237 10.62 -8.62 -3.65
N ALA A 238 9.47 -7.94 -3.77
CA ALA A 238 8.23 -8.51 -4.30
C ALA A 238 8.34 -8.93 -5.77
N LEU A 239 9.13 -8.20 -6.56
CA LEU A 239 9.25 -8.42 -8.00
C LEU A 239 10.29 -9.47 -8.39
N ILE A 240 11.31 -9.73 -7.55
CA ILE A 240 12.33 -10.77 -7.80
C ILE A 240 11.74 -12.12 -8.26
N PRO A 241 10.76 -12.73 -7.55
CA PRO A 241 10.24 -14.03 -7.95
C PRO A 241 9.46 -14.01 -9.27
N VAL A 242 8.95 -12.86 -9.70
CA VAL A 242 7.99 -12.75 -10.82
C VAL A 242 8.48 -11.95 -12.02
N SER A 243 9.66 -11.33 -11.94
CA SER A 243 10.25 -10.53 -13.01
C SER A 243 11.69 -10.95 -13.30
N GLU A 244 11.88 -11.58 -14.46
CA GLU A 244 13.21 -11.92 -14.98
C GLU A 244 14.06 -10.66 -15.21
N ASP A 245 13.45 -9.58 -15.71
CA ASP A 245 14.13 -8.31 -15.96
C ASP A 245 14.77 -7.75 -14.68
N ILE A 246 14.05 -7.82 -13.56
CA ILE A 246 14.56 -7.34 -12.26
C ILE A 246 15.67 -8.24 -11.74
N ARG A 247 15.53 -9.56 -11.85
CA ARG A 247 16.60 -10.51 -11.51
C ARG A 247 17.86 -10.28 -12.33
N SER A 248 17.72 -9.97 -13.62
CA SER A 248 18.88 -9.72 -14.49
C SER A 248 19.67 -8.47 -14.08
N ARG A 249 18.99 -7.45 -13.55
CA ARG A 249 19.57 -6.14 -13.19
C ARG A 249 20.08 -6.06 -11.75
N LEU A 250 19.59 -6.91 -10.86
CA LEU A 250 20.00 -6.97 -9.45
C LEU A 250 21.14 -7.96 -9.17
N LYS A 251 21.76 -8.54 -10.22
CA LYS A 251 22.88 -9.48 -10.05
C LYS A 251 23.98 -8.86 -9.18
N PRO A 252 24.38 -9.52 -8.07
CA PRO A 252 25.57 -9.12 -7.32
C PRO A 252 26.75 -9.04 -8.30
N GLY A 253 27.46 -7.91 -8.28
CA GLY A 253 28.29 -7.47 -9.39
C GLY A 253 29.16 -8.55 -10.03
N ASN A 254 29.12 -8.61 -11.36
CA ASN A 254 30.36 -8.85 -12.09
C ASN A 254 31.25 -7.64 -11.82
N THR A 255 32.48 -7.92 -11.41
CA THR A 255 33.60 -7.00 -11.19
C THR A 255 33.72 -5.88 -12.25
N PRO A 256 34.36 -4.75 -11.89
CA PRO A 256 34.44 -3.55 -12.73
C PRO A 256 34.89 -3.89 -14.15
N GLU A 257 34.23 -3.23 -15.11
CA GLU A 257 34.58 -3.19 -16.53
C GLU A 257 36.10 -3.19 -16.68
N THR A 258 36.64 -4.31 -17.15
CA THR A 258 37.99 -4.35 -17.70
C THR A 258 37.90 -3.59 -19.02
N PRO A 259 38.61 -2.46 -19.21
CA PRO A 259 38.63 -1.79 -20.49
C PRO A 259 39.16 -2.79 -21.53
N GLU A 260 38.49 -2.87 -22.68
CA GLU A 260 38.93 -3.69 -23.80
C GLU A 260 40.44 -3.48 -24.08
N PRO A 261 41.22 -4.54 -24.30
CA PRO A 261 42.62 -4.39 -24.69
C PRO A 261 42.67 -3.80 -26.10
N MET A 262 43.04 -2.51 -26.20
CA MET A 262 43.47 -1.92 -27.46
C MET A 262 44.71 -2.68 -27.98
N PRO A 263 44.79 -2.98 -29.29
CA PRO A 263 45.93 -3.68 -29.86
C PRO A 263 47.19 -2.80 -29.84
N LEU A 264 48.29 -3.44 -29.42
CA LEU A 264 49.65 -2.90 -29.30
C LEU A 264 50.20 -2.32 -30.62
N GLY A 265 50.83 -1.15 -30.51
CA GLY A 265 51.65 -0.57 -31.57
C GLY A 265 52.74 0.35 -31.02
N HIS A 266 53.98 -0.16 -31.05
CA HIS A 266 55.27 0.55 -31.09
C HIS A 266 55.85 1.20 -29.81
N THR A 267 56.68 0.38 -29.15
CA THR A 267 58.08 0.62 -28.79
C THR A 267 58.59 2.08 -28.72
N SER A 268 58.99 2.51 -27.52
CA SER A 268 60.29 3.17 -27.33
C SER A 268 60.78 3.03 -25.89
N ARG A 269 62.07 2.74 -25.83
CA ARG A 269 62.89 2.29 -24.70
C ARG A 269 63.43 3.51 -23.96
N SER A 270 63.25 3.57 -22.65
CA SER A 270 64.18 4.30 -21.77
C SER A 270 64.20 3.67 -20.39
N LYS A 271 65.41 3.56 -19.88
CA LYS A 271 65.90 2.88 -18.69
C LYS A 271 65.95 3.90 -17.55
N ILE A 272 65.78 3.50 -16.29
CA ILE A 272 66.66 3.84 -15.14
C ILE A 272 65.97 3.62 -13.77
N GLU A 273 66.68 2.81 -12.97
CA GLU A 273 66.86 2.74 -11.51
C GLU A 273 65.76 2.38 -10.48
N ILE A 274 66.21 1.47 -9.62
CA ILE A 274 65.68 0.92 -8.37
C ILE A 274 66.26 1.83 -7.25
N THR A 275 65.58 2.22 -6.16
CA THR A 275 65.39 1.53 -4.86
C THR A 275 64.64 2.50 -3.90
N PRO A 276 64.24 2.15 -2.65
CA PRO A 276 62.84 2.16 -2.23
C PRO A 276 62.56 3.12 -1.05
N GLY A 277 61.28 3.38 -0.76
CA GLY A 277 60.93 3.99 0.52
C GLY A 277 59.51 4.50 0.63
N SER A 278 58.72 3.82 1.48
CA SER A 278 57.56 4.32 2.22
C SER A 278 56.32 4.69 1.37
N THR A 279 55.14 4.11 1.60
CA THR A 279 54.34 4.31 2.81
C THR A 279 53.04 3.50 2.75
N LEU A 280 52.58 3.07 3.94
CA LEU A 280 51.18 2.95 4.39
C LEU A 280 50.28 1.85 3.78
N SER A 281 50.26 0.75 4.52
CA SER A 281 49.16 -0.21 4.62
C SER A 281 47.97 0.42 5.36
N VAL A 282 46.80 0.43 4.72
CA VAL A 282 45.50 0.34 5.40
C VAL A 282 44.62 -0.55 4.52
N ASP A 283 44.59 -1.83 4.85
CA ASP A 283 43.61 -2.78 4.35
C ASP A 283 42.45 -2.84 5.35
N SER A 284 41.22 -2.60 4.89
CA SER A 284 40.01 -3.06 5.58
C SER A 284 38.93 -3.39 4.55
N ARG A 285 39.18 -4.44 3.77
CA ARG A 285 38.14 -5.12 3.00
C ARG A 285 37.40 -6.11 3.89
N VAL A 286 36.17 -5.78 4.28
CA VAL A 286 35.24 -6.79 4.83
C VAL A 286 34.81 -7.70 3.67
N SER A 287 35.29 -8.94 3.69
CA SER A 287 34.92 -10.00 2.76
C SER A 287 34.00 -10.97 3.50
N ILE A 288 32.73 -11.07 3.09
CA ILE A 288 31.82 -12.10 3.62
C ILE A 288 32.15 -13.40 2.91
N VAL A 289 32.88 -14.28 3.59
CA VAL A 289 33.11 -15.67 3.17
C VAL A 289 32.02 -16.53 3.78
N ILE A 290 31.16 -17.11 2.95
CA ILE A 290 30.24 -18.17 3.39
C ILE A 290 31.05 -19.47 3.44
N THR A 291 31.38 -19.92 4.64
CA THR A 291 31.89 -21.28 4.88
C THR A 291 30.70 -22.19 5.18
N PRO A 292 30.61 -23.40 4.59
CA PRO A 292 29.67 -24.41 5.05
C PRO A 292 30.22 -24.99 6.36
N SER A 293 29.58 -24.69 7.48
CA SER A 293 29.99 -25.21 8.78
C SER A 293 29.65 -26.70 8.91
N GLN A 294 30.65 -27.46 9.35
CA GLN A 294 30.51 -28.83 9.84
C GLN A 294 29.61 -28.84 11.09
N SER A 295 28.84 -29.92 11.26
CA SER A 295 28.00 -30.20 12.42
C SER A 295 28.80 -30.20 13.73
N PRO A 296 28.34 -29.55 14.81
CA PRO A 296 28.98 -29.69 16.13
C PRO A 296 28.52 -30.98 16.82
N LEU A 297 29.45 -31.59 17.57
CA LEU A 297 29.15 -32.65 18.54
C LEU A 297 28.17 -32.16 19.61
N ALA A 298 27.36 -33.08 20.09
CA ALA A 298 26.40 -32.90 21.18
C ALA A 298 27.13 -32.68 22.52
N ASP A 299 27.14 -31.45 23.03
CA ASP A 299 27.03 -31.20 24.49
C ASP A 299 26.73 -29.74 24.93
N GLU A 300 26.35 -28.82 24.04
CA GLU A 300 25.80 -27.52 24.46
C GLU A 300 24.52 -27.19 23.68
N ALA A 301 23.38 -27.55 24.25
CA ALA A 301 22.06 -27.09 23.83
C ALA A 301 21.59 -25.96 24.76
N PRO A 302 21.17 -24.78 24.24
CA PRO A 302 20.43 -23.82 25.05
C PRO A 302 18.99 -24.33 25.27
N PRO A 303 18.35 -23.99 26.41
CA PRO A 303 16.98 -24.42 26.68
C PRO A 303 16.02 -23.84 25.63
N GLU A 304 15.16 -24.71 25.11
CA GLU A 304 14.13 -24.37 24.12
C GLU A 304 13.22 -23.24 24.65
N GLY A 305 12.98 -22.20 23.85
CA GLY A 305 11.79 -21.35 24.02
C GLY A 305 11.94 -19.83 24.11
N GLN A 306 12.99 -19.18 23.60
CA GLN A 306 13.00 -17.71 23.47
C GLN A 306 13.20 -17.25 22.03
N ALA A 307 12.09 -17.12 21.31
CA ALA A 307 11.99 -16.26 20.16
C ALA A 307 11.48 -14.88 20.63
N PHE A 308 12.30 -13.84 20.43
CA PHE A 308 11.94 -12.42 20.52
C PHE A 308 11.47 -11.91 21.91
N GLU A 309 12.34 -11.15 22.59
CA GLU A 309 11.94 -10.35 23.76
C GLU A 309 11.28 -9.03 23.33
N TRP A 310 10.10 -8.76 23.91
CA TRP A 310 9.31 -7.55 23.69
C TRP A 310 9.93 -6.34 24.42
N PRO A 311 9.96 -5.14 23.82
CA PRO A 311 10.37 -3.92 24.53
C PRO A 311 9.43 -3.56 25.69
N SER A 312 10.01 -3.22 26.84
CA SER A 312 9.34 -2.99 28.14
C SER A 312 8.33 -1.83 28.16
N GLU A 313 8.27 -1.03 27.10
CA GLU A 313 7.42 0.17 27.00
C GLU A 313 5.97 -0.13 26.57
N CYS A 314 5.63 -1.40 26.30
CA CYS A 314 4.33 -1.82 25.76
C CYS A 314 3.61 -2.86 26.62
N GLN A 315 3.68 -2.76 27.95
CA GLN A 315 2.84 -3.57 28.84
C GLN A 315 1.47 -2.90 29.05
N HIS A 316 0.55 -3.10 28.10
CA HIS A 316 -0.87 -3.08 28.42
C HIS A 316 -1.31 -4.52 28.73
N MET A 317 -1.44 -4.84 30.02
CA MET A 317 -1.80 -6.17 30.56
C MET A 317 -3.13 -6.76 30.04
N LEU A 318 -3.94 -5.98 29.32
CA LEU A 318 -5.22 -6.40 28.74
C LEU A 318 -5.08 -7.23 27.45
N LEU A 319 -3.88 -7.35 26.91
CA LEU A 319 -3.61 -8.04 25.64
C LEU A 319 -2.57 -9.16 25.78
N ASP A 320 -2.30 -9.62 27.00
CA ASP A 320 -1.43 -10.78 27.22
C ASP A 320 -2.12 -12.05 26.69
N PRO A 321 -1.58 -12.70 25.63
CA PRO A 321 -2.18 -13.90 25.05
C PRO A 321 -2.17 -15.11 25.99
N GLY A 322 -1.44 -15.06 27.11
CA GLY A 322 -1.49 -16.08 28.16
C GLY A 322 -2.73 -16.02 29.05
N ILE A 323 -3.44 -14.88 29.10
CA ILE A 323 -4.57 -14.65 30.02
C ILE A 323 -5.93 -14.82 29.33
N VAL A 324 -5.99 -14.75 27.99
CA VAL A 324 -7.26 -14.74 27.23
C VAL A 324 -7.39 -15.95 26.31
N ASN A 325 -7.35 -17.15 26.89
CA ASN A 325 -7.59 -18.40 26.16
C ASN A 325 -9.04 -18.93 26.26
N ASP A 326 -9.94 -18.21 26.95
CA ASP A 326 -11.32 -18.67 27.12
C ASP A 326 -12.34 -17.69 26.53
N ASN A 327 -13.28 -18.24 25.75
CA ASN A 327 -14.29 -17.51 25.00
C ASN A 327 -15.26 -16.74 25.92
N HIS A 328 -15.43 -17.20 27.16
CA HIS A 328 -16.20 -16.48 28.18
C HIS A 328 -15.50 -15.21 28.68
N THR A 329 -14.17 -15.21 28.75
CA THR A 329 -13.40 -14.04 29.18
C THR A 329 -13.39 -12.95 28.10
N GLN A 330 -13.35 -13.34 26.82
CA GLN A 330 -13.50 -12.42 25.69
C GLN A 330 -14.89 -11.75 25.65
N ALA A 331 -15.94 -12.52 25.96
CA ALA A 331 -17.31 -12.00 26.04
C ALA A 331 -17.51 -11.04 27.23
N LEU A 332 -16.86 -11.31 28.38
CA LEU A 332 -16.93 -10.46 29.58
C LEU A 332 -16.18 -9.13 29.38
N LEU A 333 -15.06 -9.15 28.65
CA LEU A 333 -14.29 -7.95 28.28
C LEU A 333 -15.04 -7.06 27.30
N LEU A 334 -15.74 -7.65 26.33
CA LEU A 334 -16.60 -6.93 25.41
C LEU A 334 -17.82 -6.31 26.11
N THR A 335 -18.39 -6.96 27.12
CA THR A 335 -19.54 -6.41 27.87
C THR A 335 -19.14 -5.31 28.85
N THR A 336 -18.00 -5.44 29.54
CA THR A 336 -17.51 -4.38 30.45
C THR A 336 -17.04 -3.13 29.71
N LEU A 337 -16.45 -3.27 28.52
CA LEU A 337 -16.07 -2.14 27.67
C LEU A 337 -17.27 -1.46 26.98
N PHE A 338 -18.39 -2.17 26.82
CA PHE A 338 -19.61 -1.61 26.20
C PHE A 338 -20.54 -0.90 27.19
N LEU A 339 -20.47 -1.24 28.48
CA LEU A 339 -21.30 -0.63 29.55
C LEU A 339 -20.67 0.63 30.20
N SER A 340 -19.47 1.04 29.76
CA SER A 340 -18.73 2.17 30.34
C SER A 340 -18.70 3.42 29.44
N THR A 341 -19.56 3.51 28.40
CA THR A 341 -19.69 4.69 27.53
C THR A 341 -21.13 5.06 27.27
#